data_AF-A0A936DJL7-F1
#
_entry.id   AF-A0A936DJL7-F1
#
_cell.length_a   1.000
_cell.length_b   1.000
_cell.length_c   1.000
_cell.angle_alpha   90.00
_cell.angle_beta   90.00
_cell.angle_gamma   90.00
#
_symmetry.space_group_name_H-M   'P 1'
#
loop_
_entity.id
_entity.type
_entity.pdbx_description
1 polymer ?
#
loop_
_entity_poly.entity_id
_entity_poly.type
_entity_poly.pdbx_seq_one_letter_code
_entity_poly.pdbx_strand_id
1 'polypeptide(L)'
;MVIAIVVAIIAWPRSDDSQTGAKRKGNAASRADDDKGTVAAAKGPAGGVAPRAYDEATPPSRSGRINPAVRLPSLGMAPDTTPRDEGPPTFKSTAEEIAWYEKKLEQAEKALEDRKTFYDRLPGMRERIEKGPDPARNLQTFEGRKKIVEENYAKAQADVLALERKLAELRGA
;
A
#
# COMPACT_ATOMS: atom_id res chain seq x y z
N MET A 1 4.52 44.22 17.79
CA MET A 1 5.54 43.58 16.92
C MET A 1 4.89 42.37 16.27
N VAL A 2 4.64 42.42 14.98
CA VAL A 2 4.07 41.30 14.20
C VAL A 2 5.26 40.62 13.52
N ILE A 3 5.56 39.38 13.90
CA ILE A 3 6.61 38.59 13.24
C ILE A 3 5.94 37.85 12.08
N ALA A 4 6.13 38.38 10.87
CA ALA A 4 5.73 37.71 9.64
C ALA A 4 6.74 36.60 9.31
N ILE A 5 6.30 35.35 9.37
CA ILE A 5 7.08 34.19 8.93
C ILE A 5 6.87 34.06 7.42
N VAL A 6 7.86 34.45 6.62
CA VAL A 6 7.91 34.20 5.18
C VAL A 6 8.45 32.79 4.97
N VAL A 7 7.58 31.87 4.56
CA VAL A 7 7.96 30.52 4.11
C VAL A 7 8.38 30.62 2.64
N ALA A 8 9.69 30.59 2.39
CA ALA A 8 10.24 30.47 1.04
C ALA A 8 10.24 28.99 0.61
N ILE A 9 9.34 28.64 -0.31
CA ILE A 9 9.35 27.34 -0.99
C ILE A 9 10.48 27.38 -2.04
N ILE A 10 11.56 26.66 -1.78
CA ILE A 10 12.65 26.45 -2.75
C ILE A 10 12.14 25.47 -3.81
N ALA A 11 11.77 26.00 -4.96
CA ALA A 11 11.53 25.22 -6.16
C ALA A 11 12.88 24.79 -6.76
N TRP A 12 13.18 23.49 -6.71
CA TRP A 12 14.29 22.92 -7.48
C TRP A 12 13.84 22.73 -8.94
N PRO A 13 14.65 23.16 -9.94
CA PRO A 13 14.35 22.92 -11.34
C PRO A 13 14.62 21.45 -11.66
N ARG A 14 13.57 20.74 -12.06
CA ARG A 14 13.69 19.39 -12.62
C ARG A 14 14.07 19.56 -14.09
N SER A 15 15.31 19.26 -14.43
CA SER A 15 15.81 19.25 -15.80
C SER A 15 15.07 18.19 -16.62
N ASP A 16 14.51 18.61 -17.74
CA ASP A 16 14.06 17.76 -18.83
C ASP A 16 15.24 16.93 -19.36
N ASP A 17 15.06 15.60 -19.45
CA ASP A 17 15.80 14.79 -20.41
C ASP A 17 14.82 13.84 -21.10
N SER A 18 14.58 14.18 -22.36
CA SER A 18 13.82 13.38 -23.31
C SER A 18 14.77 12.40 -24.00
N GLN A 19 14.52 11.09 -23.87
CA GLN A 19 15.05 10.11 -24.81
C GLN A 19 13.93 9.27 -25.40
N THR A 20 13.63 9.63 -26.64
CA THR A 20 12.89 8.89 -27.64
C THR A 20 13.72 7.72 -28.17
N GLY A 21 13.09 6.54 -28.28
CA GLY A 21 13.30 5.64 -29.42
C GLY A 21 14.30 4.49 -29.27
N ALA A 22 13.78 3.26 -29.13
CA ALA A 22 14.32 2.10 -29.84
C ALA A 22 13.22 1.07 -30.11
N LYS A 23 12.63 1.15 -31.32
CA LYS A 23 11.92 0.05 -31.97
C LYS A 23 12.84 -1.16 -32.07
N ARG A 24 12.38 -2.35 -31.66
CA ARG A 24 12.81 -3.61 -32.27
C ARG A 24 11.59 -4.43 -32.66
N LYS A 25 11.44 -4.56 -33.98
CA LYS A 25 10.49 -5.36 -34.74
C LYS A 25 11.15 -6.72 -34.98
N GLY A 26 10.42 -7.82 -34.75
CA GLY A 26 10.84 -9.18 -35.09
C GLY A 26 9.67 -10.16 -34.91
N ASN A 27 9.05 -10.52 -36.03
CA ASN A 27 7.88 -11.40 -36.18
C ASN A 27 8.20 -12.89 -35.96
N ALA A 28 7.15 -13.65 -35.59
CA ALA A 28 6.74 -14.99 -36.06
C ALA A 28 6.15 -15.79 -34.87
N ALA A 29 5.03 -16.50 -34.92
CA ALA A 29 4.10 -16.83 -36.00
C ALA A 29 2.72 -17.14 -35.39
N SER A 30 1.67 -16.86 -36.16
CA SER A 30 0.28 -17.20 -35.91
C SER A 30 0.06 -18.72 -35.83
N ARG A 31 -0.86 -19.16 -34.96
CA ARG A 31 -1.83 -20.19 -35.34
C ARG A 31 -3.11 -20.05 -34.51
N ALA A 32 -4.14 -19.59 -35.18
CA ALA A 32 -5.52 -19.81 -34.80
C ALA A 32 -5.85 -21.28 -35.11
N ASP A 33 -6.51 -21.96 -34.19
CA ASP A 33 -7.36 -23.09 -34.51
C ASP A 33 -8.45 -23.14 -33.41
N ASP A 34 -9.67 -22.77 -33.83
CA ASP A 34 -10.91 -23.22 -33.23
C ASP A 34 -10.89 -24.75 -33.17
N ASP A 35 -11.08 -25.35 -31.99
CA ASP A 35 -11.70 -26.68 -31.97
C ASP A 35 -12.66 -26.86 -30.80
N LYS A 36 -13.85 -27.31 -31.17
CA LYS A 36 -15.02 -27.55 -30.34
C LYS A 36 -14.86 -28.90 -29.65
N GLY A 37 -14.55 -28.89 -28.37
CA GLY A 37 -14.56 -30.08 -27.52
C GLY A 37 -15.78 -30.13 -26.62
N THR A 38 -16.93 -30.57 -27.14
CA THR A 38 -18.08 -30.97 -26.31
C THR A 38 -17.69 -32.17 -25.45
N VAL A 39 -17.86 -32.10 -24.12
CA VAL A 39 -17.86 -33.30 -23.28
C VAL A 39 -19.05 -33.28 -22.31
N ALA A 40 -20.00 -34.13 -22.70
CA ALA A 40 -21.14 -34.67 -22.00
C ALA A 40 -21.16 -34.53 -20.46
N ALA A 41 -22.29 -34.01 -19.96
CA ALA A 41 -22.74 -34.20 -18.61
C ALA A 41 -23.01 -35.69 -18.34
N ALA A 42 -22.08 -36.36 -17.65
CA ALA A 42 -22.28 -37.71 -17.14
C ALA A 42 -22.73 -37.65 -15.66
N LYS A 43 -23.97 -38.07 -15.44
CA LYS A 43 -24.58 -38.33 -14.13
C LYS A 43 -23.99 -39.65 -13.59
N GLY A 44 -23.25 -39.62 -12.49
CA GLY A 44 -22.65 -40.80 -11.83
C GLY A 44 -22.34 -40.56 -10.34
N PRO A 45 -22.26 -41.63 -9.50
CA PRO A 45 -22.82 -41.66 -8.14
C PRO A 45 -21.86 -41.27 -7.00
N ALA A 46 -22.45 -41.11 -5.82
CA ALA A 46 -21.86 -40.69 -4.55
C ALA A 46 -20.66 -41.55 -4.07
N GLY A 47 -19.56 -40.88 -3.70
CA GLY A 47 -18.37 -41.43 -3.03
C GLY A 47 -17.08 -40.78 -3.56
N GLY A 48 -16.43 -39.91 -2.77
CA GLY A 48 -15.21 -39.16 -3.19
C GLY A 48 -13.99 -40.03 -3.51
N VAL A 49 -12.86 -39.56 -4.06
CA VAL A 49 -12.23 -38.23 -4.21
C VAL A 49 -11.39 -38.22 -5.51
N ALA A 50 -11.36 -37.09 -6.26
CA ALA A 50 -10.14 -36.35 -6.62
C ALA A 50 -10.43 -35.15 -7.56
N PRO A 51 -10.08 -33.91 -7.14
CA PRO A 51 -9.87 -32.76 -8.03
C PRO A 51 -8.96 -33.04 -9.22
N ARG A 52 -9.29 -32.51 -10.40
CA ARG A 52 -8.41 -32.51 -11.58
C ARG A 52 -7.84 -31.10 -11.80
N ALA A 53 -6.86 -30.91 -12.70
CA ALA A 53 -6.06 -29.68 -12.85
C ALA A 53 -6.81 -28.36 -13.20
N TYR A 54 -8.13 -28.40 -13.24
CA TYR A 54 -9.07 -27.31 -13.47
C TYR A 54 -10.15 -27.27 -12.39
N ASP A 55 -9.88 -27.82 -11.19
CA ASP A 55 -10.62 -27.52 -9.97
C ASP A 55 -10.38 -26.06 -9.60
N GLU A 56 -10.92 -25.17 -10.42
CA GLU A 56 -11.34 -23.84 -10.02
C GLU A 56 -12.13 -24.02 -8.73
N ALA A 57 -11.73 -23.29 -7.70
CA ALA A 57 -12.51 -23.17 -6.48
C ALA A 57 -13.86 -22.55 -6.87
N THR A 58 -14.82 -23.39 -7.22
CA THR A 58 -16.19 -22.96 -7.47
C THR A 58 -16.72 -22.56 -6.10
N PRO A 59 -16.93 -21.27 -5.82
CA PRO A 59 -17.56 -20.89 -4.57
C PRO A 59 -18.92 -21.60 -4.52
N PRO A 60 -19.30 -22.21 -3.39
CA PRO A 60 -20.58 -22.91 -3.31
C PRO A 60 -21.69 -21.95 -3.75
N SER A 61 -22.54 -22.38 -4.69
CA SER A 61 -23.56 -21.52 -5.31
C SER A 61 -24.59 -20.97 -4.32
N ARG A 62 -24.56 -21.44 -3.07
CA ARG A 62 -25.29 -20.88 -1.94
C ARG A 62 -24.39 -20.91 -0.72
N SER A 63 -24.27 -19.78 -0.03
CA SER A 63 -23.76 -19.79 1.34
C SER A 63 -24.63 -20.74 2.16
N GLY A 64 -24.03 -21.77 2.75
CA GLY A 64 -24.75 -22.65 3.67
C GLY A 64 -25.36 -21.78 4.76
N ARG A 65 -26.67 -21.92 5.00
CA ARG A 65 -27.32 -21.22 6.12
C ARG A 65 -26.68 -21.72 7.41
N ILE A 66 -25.86 -20.87 8.03
CA ILE A 66 -25.22 -21.16 9.31
C ILE A 66 -26.34 -21.21 10.36
N ASN A 67 -26.39 -22.29 11.13
CA ASN A 67 -27.31 -22.41 12.24
C ASN A 67 -26.92 -21.37 13.31
N PRO A 68 -27.80 -20.42 13.70
CA PRO A 68 -27.46 -19.39 14.69
C PRO A 68 -27.15 -19.96 16.08
N ALA A 69 -27.55 -21.21 16.37
CA ALA A 69 -27.17 -21.90 17.60
C ALA A 69 -25.70 -22.38 17.62
N VAL A 70 -25.06 -22.46 16.45
CA VAL A 70 -23.65 -22.82 16.30
C VAL A 70 -22.86 -21.54 16.02
N ARG A 71 -22.49 -20.83 17.09
CA ARG A 71 -21.48 -19.77 17.00
C ARG A 71 -20.15 -20.43 16.66
N LEU A 72 -19.75 -20.39 15.38
CA LEU A 72 -18.34 -20.61 15.06
C LEU A 72 -17.52 -19.54 15.78
N PRO A 73 -16.39 -19.90 16.41
CA PRO A 73 -15.48 -18.89 16.95
C PRO A 73 -15.09 -17.96 15.82
N SER A 74 -15.12 -16.64 16.08
CA SER A 74 -14.68 -15.67 15.09
C SER A 74 -13.22 -15.96 14.78
N LEU A 75 -12.95 -16.54 13.63
CA LEU A 75 -11.63 -16.56 13.02
C LEU A 75 -11.34 -15.12 12.60
N GLY A 76 -10.99 -14.29 13.59
CA GLY A 76 -10.37 -13.00 13.35
C GLY A 76 -9.15 -13.25 12.48
N MET A 77 -9.12 -12.63 11.31
CA MET A 77 -8.01 -12.67 10.38
C MET A 77 -6.71 -12.30 11.12
N ALA A 78 -5.80 -13.27 11.19
CA ALA A 78 -4.46 -13.21 11.78
C ALA A 78 -4.39 -12.90 13.29
N PRO A 79 -3.43 -13.49 14.03
CA PRO A 79 -3.06 -12.96 15.33
C PRO A 79 -2.70 -11.48 15.15
N ASP A 80 -3.05 -10.67 16.14
CA ASP A 80 -2.70 -9.25 16.22
C ASP A 80 -1.17 -9.14 16.34
N THR A 81 -0.48 -9.19 15.21
CA THR A 81 0.98 -9.03 15.12
C THR A 81 1.35 -7.57 15.01
N THR A 82 0.39 -6.64 15.16
CA THR A 82 0.68 -5.22 15.20
C THR A 82 1.60 -5.01 16.41
N PRO A 83 2.89 -4.68 16.22
CA PRO A 83 3.77 -4.45 17.34
C PRO A 83 3.12 -3.34 18.15
N ARG A 84 2.71 -3.67 19.37
CA ARG A 84 2.21 -2.65 20.30
C ARG A 84 3.35 -1.67 20.44
N ASP A 85 3.09 -0.37 20.23
CA ASP A 85 4.04 0.69 20.55
C ASP A 85 4.30 0.65 22.06
N GLU A 86 5.15 -0.29 22.48
CA GLU A 86 5.76 -0.28 23.78
C GLU A 86 6.63 0.98 23.77
N GLY A 87 6.31 1.92 24.67
CA GLY A 87 7.03 3.19 24.79
C GLY A 87 8.54 3.00 24.87
N PRO A 88 9.33 4.08 24.78
CA PRO A 88 10.79 3.98 24.80
C PRO A 88 11.23 3.08 25.97
N PRO A 89 12.07 2.07 25.72
CA PRO A 89 12.52 1.17 26.77
C PRO A 89 13.31 1.97 27.81
N THR A 90 13.37 1.48 29.05
CA THR A 90 14.22 2.09 30.07
C THR A 90 15.69 1.94 29.67
N PHE A 91 16.38 3.04 29.38
CA PHE A 91 17.78 3.03 28.95
C PHE A 91 18.74 2.98 30.14
N LYS A 92 19.86 2.27 30.01
CA LYS A 92 20.90 2.20 31.07
C LYS A 92 21.90 3.33 30.97
N SER A 93 22.00 3.98 29.81
CA SER A 93 22.87 5.14 29.56
C SER A 93 22.29 6.05 28.49
N THR A 94 22.73 7.32 28.48
CA THR A 94 22.37 8.29 27.44
C THR A 94 22.87 7.88 26.05
N ALA A 95 24.00 7.17 25.98
CA ALA A 95 24.53 6.63 24.72
C ALA A 95 23.62 5.55 24.12
N GLU A 96 23.06 4.67 24.96
CA GLU A 96 22.06 3.67 24.52
C GLU A 96 20.76 4.34 24.06
N GLU A 97 20.33 5.39 24.76
CA GLU A 97 19.16 6.18 24.41
C GLU A 97 19.33 6.85 23.03
N ILE A 98 20.48 7.51 22.80
CA ILE A 98 20.81 8.12 21.50
C ILE A 98 20.81 7.06 20.39
N ALA A 99 21.48 5.93 20.57
CA ALA A 99 21.54 4.87 19.57
C ALA A 99 20.15 4.28 19.25
N TRP A 100 19.24 4.23 20.24
CA TRP A 100 17.86 3.79 20.01
C TRP A 100 17.07 4.81 19.20
N TYR A 101 17.15 6.10 19.55
CA TYR A 101 16.48 7.17 18.82
C TYR A 101 17.03 7.35 17.40
N GLU A 102 18.33 7.13 17.17
CA GLU A 102 18.93 7.11 15.83
C GLU A 102 18.36 6.00 14.95
N LYS A 103 18.24 4.78 15.48
CA LYS A 103 17.58 3.68 14.76
C LYS A 103 16.12 3.99 14.46
N LYS A 104 15.43 4.63 15.41
CA LYS A 104 14.03 5.05 15.21
C LYS A 104 13.91 6.15 14.17
N LEU A 105 14.87 7.07 14.10
CA LEU A 105 14.95 8.08 13.06
C LEU A 105 15.15 7.45 11.68
N GLU A 106 16.07 6.49 11.53
CA GLU A 106 16.27 5.76 10.27
C GLU A 106 14.98 5.04 9.81
N GLN A 107 14.22 4.46 10.75
CA GLN A 107 12.92 3.85 10.45
C GLN A 107 11.88 4.89 10.03
N ALA A 108 11.84 6.05 10.70
CA ALA A 108 10.93 7.14 10.38
C ALA A 108 11.24 7.75 9.01
N GLU A 109 12.51 7.86 8.64
CA GLU A 109 12.95 8.31 7.32
C GLU A 109 12.49 7.34 6.22
N LYS A 110 12.69 6.02 6.41
CA LYS A 110 12.17 5.01 5.46
C LYS A 110 10.66 5.11 5.31
N ALA A 111 9.94 5.26 6.43
CA ALA A 111 8.49 5.42 6.40
C ALA A 111 8.06 6.72 5.69
N LEU A 112 8.84 7.80 5.82
CA LEU A 112 8.62 9.05 5.09
C LEU A 112 8.83 8.84 3.59
N GLU A 113 9.91 8.17 3.18
CA GLU A 113 10.18 7.85 1.78
C GLU A 113 9.06 7.04 1.15
N ASP A 114 8.61 5.98 1.83
CA ASP A 114 7.48 5.16 1.38
C ASP A 114 6.22 6.02 1.18
N ARG A 115 5.88 6.86 2.16
CA ARG A 115 4.71 7.76 2.10
C ARG A 115 4.87 8.83 1.02
N LYS A 116 6.08 9.33 0.79
CA LYS A 116 6.41 10.27 -0.28
C LYS A 116 6.12 9.66 -1.65
N THR A 117 6.43 8.38 -1.87
CA THR A 117 6.11 7.74 -3.15
C THR A 117 4.61 7.74 -3.46
N PHE A 118 3.75 7.58 -2.44
CA PHE A 118 2.30 7.65 -2.62
C PHE A 118 1.84 9.08 -2.90
N TYR A 119 2.41 10.06 -2.19
CA TYR A 119 2.14 11.47 -2.42
C TYR A 119 2.50 11.88 -3.86
N ASP A 120 3.69 11.50 -4.33
CA ASP A 120 4.19 11.80 -5.67
C ASP A 120 3.36 11.13 -6.78
N ARG A 121 2.65 10.04 -6.47
CA ARG A 121 1.74 9.35 -7.40
C ARG A 121 0.36 10.00 -7.50
N LEU A 122 -0.02 10.89 -6.58
CA LEU A 122 -1.35 11.53 -6.58
C LEU A 122 -1.67 12.28 -7.89
N PRO A 123 -0.76 13.10 -8.46
CA PRO A 123 -1.03 13.81 -9.71
C PRO A 123 -1.30 12.84 -10.87
N GLY A 124 -0.47 11.80 -11.02
CA GLY A 124 -0.65 10.79 -12.07
C GLY A 124 -1.92 9.96 -11.90
N MET A 125 -2.35 9.70 -10.67
CA MET A 125 -3.66 9.06 -10.42
C MET A 125 -4.82 9.96 -10.80
N ARG A 126 -4.75 11.26 -10.47
CA ARG A 126 -5.78 12.23 -10.86
C ARG A 126 -5.94 12.30 -12.38
N GLU A 127 -4.84 12.42 -13.13
CA GLU A 127 -4.89 12.46 -14.59
C GLU A 127 -5.49 11.20 -15.22
N ARG A 128 -5.19 10.02 -14.66
CA ARG A 128 -5.77 8.75 -15.13
C ARG A 128 -7.26 8.67 -14.88
N ILE A 129 -7.72 9.22 -13.75
CA ILE A 129 -9.13 9.26 -13.40
C ILE A 129 -9.88 10.22 -14.33
N GLU A 130 -9.32 11.40 -14.59
CA GLU A 130 -9.92 12.41 -15.49
C GLU A 130 -10.06 11.88 -16.93
N LYS A 131 -9.15 11.02 -17.38
CA LYS A 131 -9.17 10.37 -18.71
C LYS A 131 -9.98 9.05 -18.75
N GLY A 132 -10.56 8.64 -17.62
CA GLY A 132 -11.24 7.35 -17.47
C GLY A 132 -12.71 7.35 -17.92
N PRO A 133 -13.36 6.18 -17.93
CA PRO A 133 -14.75 6.03 -18.38
C PRO A 133 -15.81 6.59 -17.42
N ASP A 134 -15.45 6.88 -16.15
CA ASP A 134 -16.35 7.51 -15.16
C ASP A 134 -15.54 8.46 -14.23
N PRO A 135 -15.21 9.67 -14.68
CA PRO A 135 -14.34 10.58 -13.93
C PRO A 135 -15.02 11.13 -12.67
N ALA A 136 -16.33 11.41 -12.69
CA ALA A 136 -17.03 12.07 -11.58
C ALA A 136 -17.04 11.22 -10.30
N ARG A 137 -17.40 9.95 -10.41
CA ARG A 137 -17.41 9.03 -9.25
C ARG A 137 -16.00 8.72 -8.74
N ASN A 138 -15.05 8.59 -9.66
CA ASN A 138 -13.67 8.25 -9.31
C ASN A 138 -12.93 9.45 -8.70
N LEU A 139 -13.24 10.69 -9.09
CA LEU A 139 -12.69 11.89 -8.46
C LEU A 139 -13.13 12.03 -7.00
N GLN A 140 -14.39 11.76 -6.68
CA GLN A 140 -14.89 11.82 -5.30
C GLN A 140 -14.17 10.83 -4.37
N THR A 141 -13.96 9.60 -4.84
CA THR A 141 -13.20 8.60 -4.06
C THR A 141 -11.71 8.93 -3.98
N PHE A 142 -11.15 9.58 -5.02
CA PHE A 142 -9.79 10.05 -5.03
C PHE A 142 -9.54 11.17 -4.02
N GLU A 143 -10.45 12.13 -3.86
CA GLU A 143 -10.31 13.20 -2.87
C GLU A 143 -10.20 12.67 -1.44
N GLY A 144 -11.04 11.68 -1.09
CA GLY A 144 -10.95 11.02 0.21
C GLY A 144 -9.60 10.32 0.42
N ARG A 145 -9.10 9.60 -0.59
CA ARG A 145 -7.80 8.93 -0.54
C ARG A 145 -6.63 9.91 -0.51
N LYS A 146 -6.73 10.99 -1.29
CA LYS A 146 -5.75 12.08 -1.34
C LYS A 146 -5.54 12.65 0.05
N LYS A 147 -6.62 13.01 0.74
CA LYS A 147 -6.55 13.54 2.11
C LYS A 147 -5.81 12.60 3.06
N ILE A 148 -6.10 11.30 3.01
CA ILE A 148 -5.42 10.30 3.85
C ILE A 148 -3.92 10.23 3.54
N VAL A 149 -3.54 10.23 2.25
CA VAL A 149 -2.13 10.21 1.83
C VAL A 149 -1.40 11.47 2.30
N GLU A 150 -2.03 12.64 2.15
CA GLU A 150 -1.49 13.94 2.59
C GLU A 150 -1.31 13.97 4.12
N GLU A 151 -2.32 13.56 4.88
CA GLU A 151 -2.25 13.49 6.34
C GLU A 151 -1.16 12.51 6.81
N ASN A 152 -1.04 11.35 6.16
CA ASN A 152 -0.02 10.35 6.52
C ASN A 152 1.40 10.86 6.22
N TYR A 153 1.59 11.54 5.10
CA TYR A 153 2.87 12.15 4.74
C TYR A 153 3.25 13.25 5.73
N ALA A 154 2.31 14.16 6.05
CA ALA A 154 2.52 15.22 7.03
C ALA A 154 2.85 14.65 8.43
N LYS A 155 2.18 13.57 8.86
CA LYS A 155 2.49 12.89 10.11
C LYS A 155 3.91 12.31 10.12
N ALA A 156 4.33 11.64 9.04
CA ALA A 156 5.71 11.13 8.95
C ALA A 156 6.76 12.24 9.02
N GLN A 157 6.51 13.39 8.37
CA GLN A 157 7.40 14.54 8.47
C GLN A 157 7.49 15.06 9.90
N ALA A 158 6.35 15.16 10.60
CA ALA A 158 6.31 15.59 11.99
C ALA A 158 7.06 14.60 12.91
N ASP A 159 6.94 13.30 12.66
CA ASP A 159 7.62 12.25 13.44
C ASP A 159 9.14 12.34 13.29
N VAL A 160 9.65 12.51 12.06
CA VAL A 160 11.09 12.70 11.81
C VAL A 160 11.60 13.96 12.53
N LEU A 161 10.91 15.10 12.38
CA LEU A 161 11.29 16.34 13.05
C LEU A 161 11.27 16.23 14.58
N ALA A 162 10.31 15.48 15.14
CA ALA A 162 10.23 15.25 16.57
C ALA A 162 11.42 14.40 17.08
N LEU A 163 11.81 13.37 16.32
CA LEU A 163 12.95 12.53 16.63
C LEU A 163 14.28 13.28 16.50
N GLU A 164 14.45 14.11 15.46
CA GLU A 164 15.62 14.97 15.27
C GLU A 164 15.79 15.95 16.43
N ARG A 165 14.70 16.60 16.85
CA ARG A 165 14.71 17.50 18.03
C ARG A 165 15.11 16.74 19.28
N LYS A 166 14.56 15.53 19.49
CA LYS A 166 14.89 14.71 20.66
C LYS A 166 16.36 14.29 20.67
N LEU A 167 16.91 13.93 19.52
CA LEU A 167 18.34 13.62 19.37
C LEU A 167 19.22 14.85 19.60
N ALA A 168 18.81 16.03 19.12
CA ALA A 168 19.53 17.27 19.35
C ALA A 168 19.56 17.64 20.85
N GLU A 169 18.44 17.48 21.55
CA GLU A 169 18.36 17.64 23.01
C GLU A 169 19.30 16.67 23.74
N LEU A 170 19.28 15.38 23.37
CA LEU A 170 20.11 14.36 24.03
C LEU A 170 21.61 14.51 23.75
N ARG A 171 21.99 15.07 22.59
CA ARG A 171 23.40 15.32 22.23
C ARG A 171 23.93 16.65 22.75
N GLY A 172 23.05 17.60 23.08
CA GLY A 172 23.40 18.92 23.61
C GLY A 172 23.27 19.05 25.13
N ALA A 173 22.76 18.02 25.81
CA ALA A 173 22.70 17.88 27.27
C ALA A 173 23.98 17.24 27.82
#